data_AF-S1R053-F1
#
_entry.id   AF-S1R053-F1
#
_cell.length_a   1.000
_cell.length_b   1.000
_cell.length_c   1.000
_cell.angle_alpha   90.00
_cell.angle_beta   90.00
_cell.angle_gamma   90.00
#
_symmetry.space_group_name_H-M   'P 1'
#
loop_
_entity.id
_entity.type
_entity.pdbx_description
1 polymer ?
#
loop_
_entity_poly.entity_id
_entity_poly.type
_entity_poly.pdbx_seq_one_letter_code
_entity_poly.pdbx_strand_id
1 'polypeptide(L)'
;MRLFRYIHRWRLGFFVMAVLGAFWGLVSPIVIDKVLNTNQLTDMASLLKLTLSGLGVYVLFNGLQYLSDVVTSEATQEALVNIRRQLVQRKLYANEKAAKSDAINLLSQDVEFFHDYYVEEVFKFVAMLLSFCAVSGYLILQNVKLGLLFVILSLLRPLPQLLLNSYTEKVGEAQGVARNEVMAQLMDFVKGRGTILHNQSNQATFADMKTQIMDYESKRAKY
;
A
#
# COMPACT_ATOMS: atom_id res chain seq x y z
N MET A 1 9.11 14.03 7.23
CA MET A 1 9.08 13.19 6.02
C MET A 1 10.32 13.45 5.16
N ARG A 2 11.32 12.56 5.16
CA ARG A 2 12.56 12.71 4.37
C ARG A 2 12.41 12.26 2.90
N LEU A 3 11.30 11.58 2.59
CA LEU A 3 11.04 10.91 1.31
C LEU A 3 10.64 11.88 0.18
N PHE A 4 9.90 12.94 0.50
CA PHE A 4 9.57 14.02 -0.45
C PHE A 4 10.79 14.84 -0.94
N ARG A 5 11.97 14.68 -0.33
CA ARG A 5 13.21 15.30 -0.84
C ARG A 5 13.72 14.63 -2.11
N TYR A 6 13.29 13.40 -2.38
CA TYR A 6 13.70 12.64 -3.56
C TYR A 6 12.85 12.92 -4.80
N ILE A 7 11.86 13.82 -4.70
CA ILE A 7 11.00 14.23 -5.80
C ILE A 7 11.13 15.74 -5.94
N HIS A 8 12.00 16.17 -6.86
CA HIS A 8 12.26 17.59 -7.06
C HIS A 8 11.38 18.17 -8.17
N ARG A 9 11.10 17.42 -9.23
CA ARG A 9 10.40 17.93 -10.41
C ARG A 9 8.88 17.85 -10.28
N TRP A 10 8.37 16.76 -9.70
CA TRP A 10 6.94 16.49 -9.61
C TRP A 10 6.27 16.88 -8.29
N ARG A 11 7.00 17.48 -7.33
CA ARG A 11 6.46 17.74 -5.98
C ARG A 11 5.19 18.60 -6.00
N LEU A 12 5.21 19.71 -6.74
CA LEU A 12 4.07 20.61 -6.87
C LEU A 12 2.94 19.99 -7.71
N GLY A 13 3.28 19.33 -8.81
CA GLY A 13 2.30 18.64 -9.67
C GLY A 13 1.55 17.54 -8.92
N PHE A 14 2.25 16.77 -8.09
CA PHE A 14 1.66 15.76 -7.22
C PHE A 14 0.66 16.38 -6.24
N PHE A 15 1.04 17.43 -5.51
CA PHE A 15 0.11 18.06 -4.55
C PHE A 15 -1.13 18.63 -5.23
N VAL A 16 -0.98 19.30 -6.38
CA VAL A 16 -2.11 19.85 -7.13
C VAL A 16 -3.03 18.75 -7.61
N MET A 17 -2.49 17.70 -8.23
CA MET A 17 -3.29 16.61 -8.76
C MET A 17 -3.90 15.73 -7.67
N ALA A 18 -3.19 15.48 -6.57
CA ALA A 18 -3.72 14.77 -5.41
C ALA A 18 -4.90 15.51 -4.78
N VAL A 19 -4.86 16.85 -4.73
CA VAL A 19 -6.01 17.66 -4.29
C VAL A 19 -7.17 17.57 -5.29
N LEU A 20 -6.91 17.59 -6.59
CA LEU A 20 -7.95 17.45 -7.61
C LEU A 20 -8.59 16.05 -7.59
N GLY A 21 -7.80 15.00 -7.45
CA GLY A 21 -8.25 13.62 -7.26
C GLY A 21 -9.01 13.43 -5.94
N ALA A 22 -8.62 14.14 -4.88
CA ALA A 22 -9.28 14.05 -3.58
C ALA A 22 -10.79 14.37 -3.62
N PHE A 23 -11.22 15.22 -4.56
CA PHE A 23 -12.64 15.53 -4.76
C PHE A 23 -13.45 14.39 -5.39
N TRP A 24 -12.81 13.32 -5.89
CA TRP A 24 -13.49 12.11 -6.34
C TRP A 24 -14.44 11.55 -5.28
N GLY A 25 -14.02 11.59 -4.00
CA GLY A 25 -14.84 11.15 -2.87
C GLY A 25 -16.16 11.94 -2.69
N LEU A 26 -16.28 13.12 -3.30
CA LEU A 26 -17.49 13.95 -3.24
C LEU A 26 -18.50 13.65 -4.35
N VAL A 27 -18.12 12.90 -5.39
CA VAL A 27 -19.02 12.62 -6.52
C VAL A 27 -20.31 11.96 -6.06
N SER A 28 -20.19 10.89 -5.26
CA SER A 28 -21.34 10.16 -4.73
C SER A 28 -22.29 11.03 -3.90
N PRO A 29 -21.83 11.74 -2.84
CA PRO A 29 -22.73 12.58 -2.04
C PRO A 29 -23.35 13.73 -2.83
N ILE A 30 -22.61 14.35 -3.77
CA ILE A 30 -23.16 15.43 -4.62
C ILE A 30 -24.26 14.91 -5.55
N VAL A 31 -24.04 13.76 -6.19
CA VAL A 31 -25.03 13.17 -7.10
C VAL A 31 -26.28 12.75 -6.32
N ILE A 32 -26.11 12.13 -5.15
CA ILE A 32 -27.23 11.72 -4.29
C ILE A 32 -28.04 12.94 -3.83
N ASP A 33 -27.39 13.99 -3.32
CA ASP A 33 -28.07 15.21 -2.89
C ASP A 33 -28.88 15.84 -4.02
N LYS A 34 -28.31 15.90 -5.23
CA LYS A 34 -28.98 16.44 -6.41
C LYS A 34 -30.16 15.58 -6.86
N VAL A 35 -30.07 14.26 -6.77
CA VAL A 35 -31.19 13.34 -7.06
C VAL A 35 -32.32 13.52 -6.04
N LEU A 36 -31.99 13.59 -4.75
CA LEU A 36 -32.98 13.68 -3.67
C LEU A 36 -33.71 15.03 -3.63
N ASN A 37 -33.04 16.13 -3.97
CA ASN A 37 -33.63 17.47 -3.95
C ASN A 37 -34.36 17.85 -5.25
N THR A 38 -34.32 16.99 -6.29
CA THR A 38 -35.06 17.24 -7.53
C THR A 38 -36.51 16.79 -7.39
N ASN A 39 -37.35 17.64 -6.79
CA ASN A 39 -38.81 17.43 -6.65
C ASN A 39 -39.60 17.45 -7.98
N GLN A 40 -38.94 17.43 -9.15
CA GLN A 40 -39.53 17.58 -10.48
C GLN A 40 -39.13 16.47 -11.46
N LEU A 41 -39.02 15.23 -10.99
CA LEU A 41 -38.68 14.07 -11.83
C LEU A 41 -39.91 13.46 -12.55
N THR A 42 -40.95 14.25 -12.79
CA THR A 42 -42.16 13.79 -13.49
C THR A 42 -42.03 13.81 -15.01
N ASP A 43 -41.09 14.59 -15.56
CA ASP A 43 -40.88 14.73 -17.01
C ASP A 43 -39.61 14.00 -17.49
N MET A 44 -39.73 13.24 -18.58
CA MET A 44 -38.66 12.40 -19.12
C MET A 44 -37.47 13.25 -19.63
N ALA A 45 -37.74 14.48 -20.09
CA ALA A 45 -36.70 15.42 -20.49
C ALA A 45 -35.84 15.90 -19.29
N SER A 46 -36.44 16.05 -18.11
CA SER A 46 -35.74 16.42 -16.88
C SER A 46 -34.88 15.28 -16.34
N LEU A 47 -35.39 14.04 -16.44
CA LEU A 47 -34.62 12.83 -16.14
C LEU A 47 -33.38 12.72 -17.05
N LEU A 48 -33.55 12.92 -18.35
CA LEU A 48 -32.46 12.81 -19.32
C LEU A 48 -31.38 13.89 -19.09
N LYS A 49 -31.78 15.13 -18.79
CA LYS A 49 -30.85 16.20 -18.39
C LYS A 49 -30.09 15.87 -17.10
N LEU A 50 -30.79 15.32 -16.10
CA LEU A 50 -30.15 14.90 -14.85
C LEU A 50 -29.13 13.79 -15.10
N THR A 51 -29.50 12.75 -15.84
CA THR A 51 -28.62 11.62 -16.19
C THR A 51 -27.40 12.10 -16.98
N LEU A 52 -27.58 12.96 -17.99
CA LEU A 52 -26.47 13.47 -18.79
C LEU A 52 -25.55 14.36 -17.95
N SER A 53 -26.11 15.17 -17.04
CA SER A 53 -25.32 15.98 -16.11
C SER A 53 -24.55 15.13 -15.09
N GLY A 54 -25.16 14.06 -14.57
CA GLY A 54 -24.52 13.12 -13.66
C GLY A 54 -23.40 12.34 -14.33
N LEU A 55 -23.61 11.92 -15.58
CA LEU A 55 -22.58 11.25 -16.39
C LEU A 55 -21.41 12.20 -16.68
N GLY A 56 -21.68 13.47 -17.00
CA GLY A 56 -20.64 14.48 -17.18
C GLY A 56 -19.79 14.70 -15.92
N VAL A 57 -20.44 14.82 -14.75
CA VAL A 57 -19.76 14.91 -13.45
C VAL A 57 -18.94 13.64 -13.18
N TYR A 58 -19.51 12.47 -13.43
CA TYR A 58 -18.82 11.19 -13.23
C TYR A 58 -17.57 11.06 -14.09
N VAL A 59 -17.65 11.39 -15.39
CA VAL A 59 -16.51 11.35 -16.31
C VAL A 59 -15.45 12.38 -15.92
N LEU A 60 -15.84 13.60 -15.56
CA LEU A 60 -14.92 14.66 -15.18
C LEU A 60 -14.10 14.29 -13.94
N PHE A 61 -14.77 13.86 -12.87
CA PHE A 61 -14.08 13.51 -11.64
C PHE A 61 -13.29 12.19 -11.74
N ASN A 62 -13.74 11.20 -12.52
CA ASN A 62 -12.92 10.02 -12.83
C ASN A 62 -11.67 10.39 -13.63
N GLY A 63 -11.80 11.30 -14.60
CA GLY A 63 -10.66 11.78 -15.38
C GLY A 63 -9.63 12.49 -14.50
N LEU A 64 -10.09 13.33 -13.56
CA LEU A 64 -9.22 13.97 -12.57
C LEU A 64 -8.54 12.96 -11.65
N GLN A 65 -9.27 11.96 -11.17
CA GLN A 65 -8.70 10.88 -10.36
C GLN A 65 -7.64 10.10 -11.13
N TYR A 66 -7.93 9.71 -12.37
CA TYR A 66 -6.98 9.01 -13.22
C TYR A 66 -5.69 9.82 -13.45
N LEU A 67 -5.82 11.11 -13.76
CA LEU A 67 -4.65 12.00 -13.89
C LEU A 67 -3.86 12.10 -12.58
N SER A 68 -4.54 12.15 -11.44
CA SER A 68 -3.90 12.11 -10.12
C SER A 68 -3.10 10.83 -9.91
N ASP A 69 -3.66 9.68 -10.30
CA ASP A 69 -3.00 8.38 -10.16
C ASP A 69 -1.78 8.27 -11.09
N VAL A 70 -1.89 8.75 -12.33
CA VAL A 70 -0.75 8.82 -13.27
C VAL A 70 0.37 9.68 -12.70
N VAL A 71 0.07 10.88 -12.21
CA VAL A 71 1.10 11.77 -11.64
C VAL A 71 1.71 11.18 -10.36
N THR A 72 0.91 10.48 -9.56
CA THR A 72 1.40 9.79 -8.36
C THR A 72 2.38 8.67 -8.74
N SER A 73 2.05 7.86 -9.74
CA SER A 73 2.92 6.80 -10.27
C SER A 73 4.23 7.35 -10.82
N GLU A 74 4.18 8.42 -11.61
CA GLU A 74 5.40 9.07 -12.13
C GLU A 74 6.26 9.65 -10.99
N ALA A 75 5.64 10.22 -9.96
CA ALA A 75 6.34 10.78 -8.81
C ALA A 75 7.03 9.69 -7.97
N THR A 76 6.39 8.54 -7.74
CA THR A 76 6.98 7.42 -7.00
C THR A 76 8.12 6.77 -7.80
N GLN A 77 7.96 6.62 -9.11
CA GLN A 77 9.02 6.16 -10.01
C GLN A 77 10.23 7.10 -10.02
N GLU A 78 10.03 8.43 -10.05
CA GLU A 78 11.13 9.39 -9.93
C GLU A 78 11.86 9.23 -8.58
N ALA A 79 11.12 9.03 -7.50
CA ALA A 79 11.70 8.76 -6.18
C ALA A 79 12.55 7.48 -6.17
N LEU A 80 12.06 6.40 -6.79
CA LEU A 80 12.79 5.14 -6.93
C LEU A 80 14.12 5.31 -7.66
N VAL A 81 14.11 5.99 -8.81
CA VAL A 81 15.32 6.25 -9.60
C VAL A 81 16.32 7.08 -8.80
N ASN A 82 15.85 8.10 -8.06
CA ASN A 82 16.72 8.95 -7.25
C ASN A 82 17.30 8.22 -6.03
N ILE A 83 16.52 7.34 -5.38
CA ILE A 83 16.99 6.48 -4.29
C ILE A 83 18.07 5.51 -4.81
N ARG A 84 17.80 4.82 -5.93
CA ARG A 84 18.79 3.93 -6.58
C ARG A 84 20.08 4.68 -6.91
N ARG A 85 19.98 5.87 -7.53
CA ARG A 85 21.14 6.70 -7.88
C ARG A 85 21.99 7.07 -6.66
N GLN A 86 21.37 7.49 -5.56
CA GLN A 86 22.10 7.85 -4.34
C GLN A 86 22.74 6.63 -3.66
N LEU A 87 22.08 5.48 -3.68
CA LEU A 87 22.65 4.23 -3.16
C LEU A 87 23.88 3.80 -3.95
N VAL A 88 23.83 3.87 -5.29
CA VAL A 88 25.00 3.61 -6.13
C VAL A 88 26.15 4.57 -5.80
N GLN A 89 25.87 5.87 -5.77
CA GLN A 89 26.90 6.89 -5.48
C GLN A 89 27.55 6.74 -4.11
N ARG A 90 26.78 6.40 -3.07
CA ARG A 90 27.29 6.33 -1.69
C ARG A 90 27.85 4.97 -1.28
N LYS A 91 27.30 3.86 -1.77
CA LYS A 91 27.70 2.51 -1.34
C LYS A 91 28.63 1.80 -2.33
N LEU A 92 28.41 1.95 -3.64
CA LEU A 92 29.18 1.25 -4.65
C LEU A 92 30.47 1.99 -5.03
N TYR A 93 30.40 3.32 -5.19
CA TYR A 93 31.60 4.10 -5.55
C TYR A 93 32.53 4.44 -4.37
N ALA A 94 32.02 4.47 -3.14
CA ALA A 94 32.81 4.85 -1.97
C ALA A 94 33.50 3.68 -1.25
N ASN A 95 33.15 2.43 -1.56
CA ASN A 95 33.66 1.28 -0.82
C ASN A 95 33.76 0.01 -1.70
N GLU A 96 34.92 -0.16 -2.34
CA GLU A 96 35.23 -1.23 -3.31
C GLU A 96 34.99 -2.66 -2.76
N LYS A 97 35.08 -2.83 -1.43
CA LYS A 97 34.87 -4.13 -0.74
C LYS A 97 33.39 -4.49 -0.52
N ALA A 98 32.45 -3.56 -0.66
CA ALA A 98 31.02 -3.80 -0.48
C ALA A 98 30.34 -4.38 -1.73
N ALA A 99 31.05 -4.50 -2.85
CA ALA A 99 30.53 -4.88 -4.16
C ALA A 99 30.26 -6.39 -4.36
N LYS A 100 30.26 -7.21 -3.29
CA LYS A 100 30.02 -8.65 -3.38
C LYS A 100 28.60 -9.00 -2.96
N SER A 101 27.75 -9.36 -3.92
CA SER A 101 26.38 -9.92 -3.79
C SER A 101 25.35 -9.05 -3.04
N ASP A 102 25.66 -8.60 -1.83
CA ASP A 102 24.77 -7.84 -0.95
C ASP A 102 24.43 -6.47 -1.53
N ALA A 103 25.39 -5.80 -2.20
CA ALA A 103 25.13 -4.55 -2.90
C ALA A 103 24.22 -4.73 -4.12
N ILE A 104 24.29 -5.89 -4.79
CA ILE A 104 23.42 -6.20 -5.95
C ILE A 104 22.01 -6.50 -5.47
N ASN A 105 21.85 -7.32 -4.42
CA ASN A 105 20.56 -7.60 -3.79
C ASN A 105 19.91 -6.32 -3.25
N LEU A 106 20.71 -5.44 -2.62
CA LEU A 106 20.21 -4.15 -2.14
C LEU A 106 19.68 -3.29 -3.30
N LEU A 107 20.40 -3.22 -4.43
CA LEU A 107 20.03 -2.34 -5.54
C LEU A 107 18.82 -2.85 -6.33
N SER A 108 18.62 -4.17 -6.37
CA SER A 108 17.49 -4.79 -7.06
C SER A 108 16.31 -4.98 -6.12
N GLN A 109 16.36 -6.02 -5.28
CA GLN A 109 15.23 -6.51 -4.48
C GLN A 109 14.88 -5.58 -3.32
N ASP A 110 15.85 -5.18 -2.50
CA ASP A 110 15.52 -4.43 -1.28
C ASP A 110 14.97 -3.03 -1.60
N VAL A 111 15.46 -2.39 -2.65
CA VAL A 111 15.00 -1.06 -3.07
C VAL A 111 13.62 -1.12 -3.74
N GLU A 112 13.34 -2.17 -4.51
CA GLU A 112 12.01 -2.38 -5.10
C GLU A 112 10.98 -2.69 -4.00
N PHE A 113 11.33 -3.58 -3.07
CA PHE A 113 10.51 -3.83 -1.88
C PHE A 113 10.26 -2.56 -1.06
N PHE A 114 11.30 -1.75 -0.84
CA PHE A 114 11.15 -0.47 -0.13
C PHE A 114 10.22 0.50 -0.88
N HIS A 115 10.31 0.55 -2.21
CA HIS A 115 9.45 1.39 -3.02
C HIS A 115 7.98 0.99 -2.90
N ASP A 116 7.67 -0.28 -3.14
CA ASP A 116 6.30 -0.76 -3.23
C ASP A 116 5.59 -0.69 -1.87
N TYR A 117 6.26 -1.10 -0.79
CA TYR A 117 5.64 -1.19 0.53
C TYR A 117 5.69 0.10 1.35
N TYR A 118 6.61 1.03 1.04
CA TYR A 118 6.76 2.26 1.83
C TYR A 118 6.60 3.52 1.00
N VAL A 119 7.28 3.63 -0.15
CA VAL A 119 7.23 4.87 -0.94
C VAL A 119 5.85 5.05 -1.53
N GLU A 120 5.34 4.06 -2.25
CA GLU A 120 4.02 4.13 -2.86
C GLU A 120 2.92 4.28 -1.79
N GLU A 121 3.03 3.53 -0.69
CA GLU A 121 2.03 3.56 0.39
C GLU A 121 1.97 4.90 1.11
N VAL A 122 3.12 5.58 1.31
CA VAL A 122 3.13 6.94 1.86
C VAL A 122 2.43 7.92 0.92
N PHE A 123 2.62 7.78 -0.39
CA PHE A 123 1.96 8.64 -1.38
C PHE A 123 0.45 8.43 -1.41
N LYS A 124 0.03 7.15 -1.43
CA LYS A 124 -1.39 6.77 -1.30
C LYS A 124 -2.00 7.29 0.00
N PHE A 125 -1.30 7.17 1.12
CA PHE A 125 -1.75 7.69 2.40
C PHE A 125 -1.99 9.20 2.38
N VAL A 126 -1.07 9.97 1.76
CA VAL A 126 -1.24 11.43 1.62
C VAL A 126 -2.45 11.77 0.74
N ALA A 127 -2.63 11.08 -0.39
CA ALA A 127 -3.80 11.27 -1.25
C ALA A 127 -5.10 10.93 -0.50
N MET A 128 -5.13 9.81 0.23
CA MET A 128 -6.27 9.39 1.05
C MET A 128 -6.59 10.40 2.14
N LEU A 129 -5.58 10.97 2.80
CA LEU A 129 -5.74 11.99 3.83
C LEU A 129 -6.36 13.27 3.23
N LEU A 130 -5.91 13.69 2.05
CA LEU A 130 -6.50 14.83 1.33
C LEU A 130 -7.96 14.57 0.95
N SER A 131 -8.28 13.37 0.44
CA SER A 131 -9.66 12.95 0.17
C SER A 131 -10.53 13.00 1.42
N PHE A 132 -10.01 12.48 2.54
CA PHE A 132 -10.70 12.53 3.82
C PHE A 132 -10.95 13.97 4.28
N CYS A 133 -9.97 14.87 4.14
CA CYS A 133 -10.14 16.28 4.46
C CYS A 133 -11.18 16.96 3.56
N ALA A 134 -11.18 16.67 2.25
CA ALA A 134 -12.15 17.23 1.31
C ALA A 134 -13.59 16.80 1.65
N VAL A 135 -13.81 15.51 1.89
CA VAL A 135 -15.10 14.94 2.31
C VAL A 135 -15.54 15.50 3.65
N SER A 136 -14.64 15.55 4.63
CA SER A 136 -14.94 16.09 5.96
C SER A 136 -15.33 17.56 5.90
N GLY A 137 -14.59 18.37 5.13
CA GLY A 137 -14.89 19.79 4.92
C GLY A 137 -16.26 19.99 4.28
N TYR A 138 -16.58 19.23 3.23
CA TYR A 138 -17.88 19.27 2.58
C TYR A 138 -19.04 18.95 3.54
N LEU A 139 -18.92 17.87 4.34
CA LEU A 139 -19.96 17.48 5.29
C LEU A 139 -20.16 18.51 6.41
N ILE A 140 -19.08 19.10 6.92
CA ILE A 140 -19.17 20.15 7.95
C ILE A 140 -19.86 21.40 7.39
N LEU A 141 -19.56 21.77 6.13
CA LEU A 141 -20.22 22.90 5.46
C LEU A 141 -21.72 22.65 5.24
N GLN A 142 -22.13 21.42 4.93
CA GLN A 142 -23.54 21.08 4.82
C GLN A 142 -24.27 21.09 6.18
N ASN A 143 -23.68 20.45 7.20
CA ASN A 143 -24.24 20.42 8.54
C ASN A 143 -23.14 20.20 9.59
N VAL A 144 -22.86 21.23 10.38
CA VAL A 144 -21.76 21.22 11.36
C VAL A 144 -21.89 20.06 12.36
N LYS A 145 -23.11 19.78 12.85
CA LYS A 145 -23.32 18.74 13.87
C LYS A 145 -23.09 17.33 13.31
N LEU A 146 -23.68 17.03 12.15
CA LEU A 146 -23.52 15.73 11.47
C LEU A 146 -22.10 15.54 10.94
N GLY A 147 -21.50 16.59 10.37
CA GLY A 147 -20.13 16.56 9.85
C GLY A 147 -19.10 16.28 10.93
N LEU A 148 -19.18 16.93 12.09
CA LEU A 148 -18.28 16.67 13.21
C LEU A 148 -18.42 15.23 13.73
N LEU A 149 -19.65 14.74 13.85
CA LEU A 149 -19.91 13.37 14.29
C LEU A 149 -19.31 12.34 13.30
N PHE A 150 -19.45 12.57 12.00
CA PHE A 150 -18.83 11.73 10.96
C PHE A 150 -17.31 11.71 11.05
N VAL A 151 -16.68 12.87 11.24
CA VAL A 151 -15.21 12.98 11.39
C VAL A 151 -14.72 12.19 12.60
N ILE A 152 -15.35 12.37 13.75
CA ILE A 152 -14.96 11.67 15.00
C ILE A 152 -15.09 10.16 14.84
N LEU A 153 -16.21 9.68 14.29
CA LEU A 153 -16.43 8.24 14.08
C LEU A 153 -15.49 7.66 13.02
N SER A 154 -15.13 8.41 11.99
CA SER A 154 -14.18 7.97 10.96
C SER A 154 -12.78 7.78 11.54
N LEU A 155 -12.37 8.65 12.47
CA LEU A 155 -11.10 8.52 13.20
C LEU A 155 -11.10 7.37 14.22
N LEU A 156 -12.27 6.83 14.56
CA LEU A 156 -12.39 5.63 15.40
C LEU A 156 -12.00 4.35 14.65
N ARG A 157 -12.16 4.30 13.31
CA ARG A 157 -11.82 3.12 12.49
C ARG A 157 -10.40 2.58 12.65
N PRO A 158 -9.34 3.41 12.73
CA PRO A 158 -7.99 2.89 12.96
C PRO A 158 -7.73 2.40 14.39
N LEU A 159 -8.59 2.68 15.38
CA LEU A 159 -8.33 2.29 16.78
C LEU A 159 -8.22 0.77 17.00
N PRO A 160 -9.12 -0.08 16.49
CA PRO A 160 -8.96 -1.53 16.61
C PRO A 160 -7.62 -2.01 16.05
N GLN A 161 -7.19 -1.44 14.93
CA GLN A 161 -5.93 -1.80 14.30
C GLN A 161 -4.73 -1.38 15.16
N LEU A 162 -4.78 -0.19 15.78
CA LEU A 162 -3.74 0.27 16.72
C LEU A 162 -3.65 -0.61 17.98
N LEU A 163 -4.79 -1.06 18.51
CA LEU A 163 -4.83 -1.94 19.69
C LEU A 163 -4.32 -3.35 19.37
N LEU A 164 -4.67 -3.88 18.20
CA LEU A 164 -4.29 -5.23 17.78
C LEU A 164 -2.89 -5.30 17.17
N ASN A 165 -2.27 -4.18 16.82
CA ASN A 165 -0.95 -4.18 16.18
C ASN A 165 0.11 -4.91 17.01
N SER A 166 0.08 -4.74 18.34
CA SER A 166 1.01 -5.42 19.25
C SER A 166 0.82 -6.95 19.29
N TYR A 167 -0.39 -7.42 19.03
CA TYR A 167 -0.69 -8.85 18.91
C TYR A 167 -0.23 -9.38 17.55
N THR A 168 -0.55 -8.66 16.47
CA THR A 168 -0.12 -9.00 15.11
C THR A 168 1.39 -9.04 14.97
N GLU A 169 2.12 -8.10 15.59
CA GLU A 169 3.59 -8.09 15.63
C GLU A 169 4.15 -9.34 16.32
N LYS A 170 3.63 -9.70 17.50
CA LYS A 170 4.07 -10.90 18.23
C LYS A 170 3.79 -12.20 17.46
N VAL A 171 2.62 -12.29 16.83
CA VAL A 171 2.27 -13.43 15.98
C VAL A 171 3.18 -13.51 14.75
N GLY A 172 3.43 -12.36 14.10
CA GLY A 172 4.34 -12.27 12.96
C GLY A 172 5.79 -12.62 13.31
N GLU A 173 6.28 -12.20 14.47
CA GLU A 173 7.61 -12.54 14.96
C GLU A 173 7.74 -14.05 15.23
N ALA A 174 6.75 -14.65 15.92
CA ALA A 174 6.72 -16.09 16.17
C ALA A 174 6.69 -16.90 14.86
N GLN A 175 5.90 -16.46 13.87
CA GLN A 175 5.87 -17.06 12.55
C GLN A 175 7.22 -16.90 11.80
N GLY A 176 7.88 -15.75 11.96
CA GLY A 176 9.20 -15.48 11.38
C GLY A 176 10.29 -16.40 11.93
N VAL A 177 10.30 -16.62 13.25
CA VAL A 177 11.23 -17.56 13.90
C VAL A 177 11.00 -18.98 13.40
N ALA A 178 9.76 -19.47 13.42
CA ALA A 178 9.42 -20.81 12.96
C ALA A 178 9.77 -21.03 11.48
N ARG A 179 9.56 -20.02 10.62
CA ARG A 179 9.96 -20.07 9.20
C ARG A 179 11.47 -20.20 9.04
N ASN A 180 12.25 -19.43 9.80
CA ASN A 180 13.71 -19.47 9.72
C ASN A 180 14.26 -20.84 10.13
N GLU A 181 13.65 -21.48 11.13
CA GLU A 181 14.03 -22.83 11.57
C GLU A 181 13.80 -23.88 10.47
N VAL A 182 12.63 -23.86 9.83
CA VAL A 182 12.33 -24.75 8.69
C VAL A 182 13.28 -24.51 7.52
N MET A 183 13.57 -23.26 7.18
CA MET A 183 14.49 -22.92 6.08
C MET A 183 15.94 -23.32 6.38
N ALA A 184 16.39 -23.18 7.64
CA ALA A 184 17.72 -23.61 8.05
C ALA A 184 17.91 -25.11 7.84
N GLN A 185 16.94 -25.92 8.27
CA GLN A 185 16.98 -27.37 8.07
C GLN A 185 16.89 -27.77 6.59
N LEU A 186 16.12 -27.02 5.80
CA LEU A 186 16.04 -27.25 4.36
C LEU A 186 17.37 -26.97 3.66
N MET A 187 18.08 -25.92 4.08
CA MET A 187 19.45 -25.67 3.62
C MET A 187 20.42 -26.74 4.09
N ASP A 188 20.33 -27.22 5.32
CA ASP A 188 21.19 -28.27 5.86
C ASP A 188 20.96 -29.60 5.15
N PHE A 189 19.70 -29.93 4.81
CA PHE A 189 19.37 -31.08 3.98
C PHE A 189 20.02 -30.98 2.58
N VAL A 190 19.88 -29.83 1.91
CA VAL A 190 20.43 -29.62 0.56
C VAL A 190 21.97 -29.69 0.59
N LYS A 191 22.61 -29.08 1.58
CA LYS A 191 24.08 -29.12 1.76
C LYS A 191 24.56 -30.52 2.15
N GLY A 192 23.83 -31.20 3.02
CA GLY A 192 24.14 -32.54 3.56
C GLY A 192 23.72 -33.69 2.66
N ARG A 193 23.11 -33.45 1.50
CA ARG A 193 22.55 -34.47 0.60
C ARG A 193 23.52 -35.62 0.31
N GLY A 194 24.81 -35.32 0.15
CA GLY A 194 25.83 -36.33 -0.16
C GLY A 194 26.02 -37.32 0.99
N THR A 195 26.05 -36.81 2.22
CA THR A 195 26.17 -37.62 3.44
C THR A 195 24.91 -38.44 3.70
N ILE A 196 23.72 -37.86 3.48
CA ILE A 196 22.43 -38.55 3.66
C ILE A 196 22.29 -39.69 2.65
N LEU A 197 22.64 -39.45 1.38
CA LEU A 197 22.65 -40.46 0.33
C LEU A 197 23.64 -41.59 0.63
N HIS A 198 24.84 -41.25 1.12
CA HIS A 198 25.87 -42.23 1.45
C HIS A 198 25.46 -43.14 2.62
N ASN A 199 24.80 -42.58 3.63
CA ASN A 199 24.35 -43.32 4.82
C ASN A 199 22.96 -43.97 4.65
N GLN A 200 22.37 -43.92 3.45
CA GLN A 200 21.01 -44.41 3.15
C GLN A 200 19.92 -43.87 4.09
N SER A 201 20.15 -42.72 4.75
CA SER A 201 19.23 -42.15 5.74
C SER A 201 18.11 -41.32 5.12
N ASN A 202 18.00 -41.32 3.79
CA ASN A 202 17.12 -40.43 3.02
C ASN A 202 15.67 -40.47 3.53
N GLN A 203 15.10 -41.66 3.75
CA GLN A 203 13.69 -41.80 4.15
C GLN A 203 13.42 -41.22 5.54
N ALA A 204 14.32 -41.46 6.51
CA ALA A 204 14.17 -40.93 7.86
C ALA A 204 14.28 -39.39 7.85
N THR A 205 15.28 -38.84 7.17
CA THR A 205 15.48 -37.40 7.08
C THR A 205 14.34 -36.69 6.34
N PHE A 206 13.77 -37.30 5.30
CA PHE A 206 12.58 -36.77 4.61
C PHE A 206 11.32 -36.83 5.47
N ALA A 207 11.15 -37.87 6.28
CA ALA A 207 10.01 -37.99 7.19
C ALA A 207 10.06 -36.92 8.30
N ASP A 208 11.25 -36.68 8.87
CA ASP A 208 11.47 -35.63 9.86
C ASP A 208 11.19 -34.23 9.27
N MET A 209 11.75 -33.94 8.09
CA MET A 209 11.50 -32.68 7.38
C MET A 209 10.01 -32.48 7.06
N LYS A 210 9.32 -33.52 6.56
CA LYS A 210 7.89 -33.46 6.27
C LYS A 210 7.09 -33.13 7.53
N THR A 211 7.43 -33.76 8.65
CA THR A 211 6.75 -33.56 9.93
C THR A 211 6.89 -32.12 10.41
N GLN A 212 8.08 -31.52 10.27
CA GLN A 212 8.31 -30.13 10.65
C GLN A 212 7.65 -29.12 9.71
N ILE A 213 7.65 -29.37 8.41
CA ILE A 213 6.89 -28.54 7.46
C ILE A 213 5.40 -28.60 7.78
N MET A 214 4.87 -29.79 8.10
CA MET A 214 3.47 -29.96 8.52
C MET A 214 3.17 -29.25 9.85
N ASP A 215 4.07 -29.31 10.83
CA ASP A 215 3.93 -28.59 12.10
C ASP A 215 3.90 -27.07 11.86
N TYR A 216 4.82 -26.56 11.04
CA TYR A 216 4.85 -25.16 10.62
C TYR A 216 3.56 -24.72 9.92
N GLU A 217 3.10 -25.46 8.90
CA GLU A 217 1.85 -25.14 8.19
C GLU A 217 0.62 -25.24 9.11
N SER A 218 0.61 -26.18 10.05
CA SER A 218 -0.48 -26.32 11.02
C SER A 218 -0.53 -25.15 12.03
N LYS A 219 0.63 -24.63 12.43
CA LYS A 219 0.74 -23.43 13.28
C LYS A 219 0.34 -22.20 12.49
N ARG A 220 0.80 -22.09 11.24
CA ARG A 220 0.41 -21.02 10.30
C ARG A 220 -1.09 -20.96 10.07
N ALA A 221 -1.78 -22.09 9.96
CA ALA A 221 -3.23 -22.15 9.78
C ALA A 221 -4.03 -21.72 11.03
N LYS A 222 -3.39 -21.61 12.21
CA LYS A 222 -4.02 -21.21 13.47
C LYS A 222 -3.77 -19.75 13.85
N TYR A 223 -2.88 -19.06 13.14
CA TYR A 223 -2.61 -17.63 13.26
C TYR A 223 -3.55 -16.83 12.36
#